data_AF-A0A518KCD0-F1
#
_entry.id   AF-A0A518KCD0-F1
#
_cell.length_a   1.000
_cell.length_b   1.000
_cell.length_c   1.000
_cell.angle_alpha   90.00
_cell.angle_beta   90.00
_cell.angle_gamma   90.00
#
_symmetry.space_group_name_H-M   'P 1'
#
loop_
_entity.id
_entity.type
_entity.pdbx_description
1 polymer ?
#
loop_
_entity_poly.entity_id
_entity_poly.type
_entity_poly.pdbx_seq_one_letter_code
_entity_poly.pdbx_strand_id
1 'polypeptide(L)'
;MQPRFRHSLVLLTLGALGCGDSAPNSAASKSTSPPAPIVQGSGVQAVSDNAAPQEPSDGLVDDDGRTLWASPTSGEPIDLSLVPAESGLFLYARPQALLATAEGRRVWRALLLDDAALESAQVVTVGVAAGEDYESVSQTVAVDPPASSDSASSDSASDDLPLVPREFEQLIDTTDSDRHVTLVCLPRFLVGDGGALLSGPWAPLRELVLAQGRDEWAAVALSLHIDDLQRLYWELRVVPNASEPEVRVAAGVVKQSQGWDDDLDAVVRGRDWSAYSRRVVERSPRMMAVVGKYARRGVDGRQAVVNGYVPSGTAHQLALAAERVIAELASPVVAEPMISAAPSLAELPIAERLQTPVTIQFTRESLETAVAILAETIATPIEIRGRDLQLDGITRNQMLALDVTDLPAEAALLEVLRRANPDKEAADAADLRQKLVYVVGDGGVTITTRAAAEGRGDTLPTVFQAN
;
A
#
# COMPACT_ATOMS: atom_id res chain seq x y z
N MET A 1 -6.21 -16.66 -15.29
CA MET A 1 -5.07 -15.90 -14.72
C MET A 1 -4.00 -16.90 -14.28
N GLN A 2 -2.87 -16.92 -14.99
CA GLN A 2 -1.88 -18.00 -14.90
C GLN A 2 -0.93 -17.85 -13.68
N PRO A 3 -0.42 -18.97 -13.12
CA PRO A 3 0.53 -19.00 -12.00
C PRO A 3 1.88 -18.31 -12.25
N ARG A 4 2.15 -17.82 -13.46
CA ARG A 4 3.35 -17.04 -13.81
C ARG A 4 3.38 -15.62 -13.24
N PHE A 5 2.21 -15.05 -12.93
CA PHE A 5 2.10 -13.68 -12.37
C PHE A 5 2.64 -13.52 -10.94
N ARG A 6 2.78 -14.61 -10.18
CA ARG A 6 3.22 -14.54 -8.77
C ARG A 6 4.73 -14.37 -8.62
N HIS A 7 5.54 -14.88 -9.55
CA HIS A 7 6.98 -15.05 -9.33
C HIS A 7 7.79 -13.78 -9.60
N SER A 8 7.40 -12.96 -10.59
CA SER A 8 8.10 -11.71 -10.93
C SER A 8 7.93 -10.60 -9.89
N LEU A 9 6.83 -10.64 -9.11
CA LEU A 9 6.53 -9.59 -8.13
C LEU A 9 7.05 -9.86 -6.71
N VAL A 10 7.35 -11.13 -6.43
CA VAL A 10 7.91 -11.55 -5.14
C VAL A 10 9.30 -10.92 -4.91
N LEU A 11 10.08 -10.66 -5.97
CA LEU A 11 11.39 -9.98 -5.87
C LEU A 11 11.30 -8.47 -5.61
N LEU A 12 10.14 -7.84 -5.88
CA LEU A 12 9.84 -6.44 -5.57
C LEU A 12 9.60 -6.20 -4.05
N THR A 13 9.32 -7.25 -3.28
CA THR A 13 8.95 -7.15 -1.86
C THR A 13 10.09 -6.72 -0.95
N LEU A 14 11.35 -6.94 -1.35
CA LEU A 14 12.54 -6.59 -0.56
C LEU A 14 12.80 -5.08 -0.48
N GLY A 15 12.23 -4.27 -1.39
CA GLY A 15 12.40 -2.81 -1.42
C GLY A 15 11.35 -1.99 -0.68
N ALA A 16 10.24 -2.60 -0.26
CA ALA A 16 9.10 -1.87 0.31
C ALA A 16 9.01 -1.89 1.84
N LEU A 17 10.04 -2.40 2.52
CA LEU A 17 10.14 -2.34 3.98
C LEU A 17 10.72 -1.00 4.42
N GLY A 18 9.89 0.02 4.28
CA GLY A 18 10.00 1.34 4.86
C GLY A 18 8.67 1.98 4.49
N CYS A 19 7.80 2.31 5.43
CA CYS A 19 6.42 2.77 5.17
C CYS A 19 6.00 3.87 6.13
N GLY A 20 6.05 5.14 5.71
CA GLY A 20 5.43 6.19 6.48
C GLY A 20 5.47 7.57 5.86
N ASP A 21 4.33 8.25 5.99
CA ASP A 21 4.33 9.55 6.62
C ASP A 21 3.23 9.64 7.70
N SER A 22 3.49 10.52 8.66
CA SER A 22 2.83 10.69 9.96
C SER A 22 1.65 11.67 9.94
N ALA A 23 0.83 11.65 11.00
CA ALA A 23 -0.07 12.75 11.37
C ALA A 23 0.20 13.20 12.84
N PRO A 24 -0.24 14.39 13.29
CA PRO A 24 0.55 15.62 13.34
C PRO A 24 1.08 15.99 14.75
N ASN A 25 2.06 16.88 14.74
CA ASN A 25 2.64 17.67 15.84
C ASN A 25 1.89 17.69 17.19
N SER A 26 2.62 17.36 18.26
CA SER A 26 2.43 17.98 19.57
C SER A 26 3.73 18.64 20.04
N ALA A 27 3.58 19.87 20.53
CA ALA A 27 4.63 20.84 20.76
C ALA A 27 5.37 20.65 22.11
N ALA A 28 6.58 21.22 22.14
CA ALA A 28 7.42 21.57 23.29
C ALA A 28 8.12 20.39 24.02
N SER A 29 9.39 20.49 24.44
CA SER A 29 10.14 21.66 24.87
C SER A 29 11.65 21.52 24.63
N LYS A 30 12.28 22.64 24.24
CA LYS A 30 13.73 22.84 24.20
C LYS A 30 14.34 22.67 25.61
N SER A 31 15.50 22.01 25.68
CA SER A 31 16.47 22.20 26.75
C SER A 31 17.88 22.23 26.17
N THR A 32 18.57 23.32 26.49
CA THR A 32 19.88 23.78 26.05
C THR A 32 21.05 23.06 26.72
N SER A 33 22.19 23.06 26.01
CA SER A 33 23.53 22.50 26.29
C SER A 33 24.18 22.92 27.64
N PRO A 34 25.36 22.37 28.04
CA PRO A 34 26.65 22.84 27.50
C PRO A 34 27.76 21.77 27.28
N PRO A 35 28.85 22.12 26.56
CA PRO A 35 29.90 21.21 26.09
C PRO A 35 31.20 21.25 26.92
N ALA A 36 32.08 20.26 26.69
CA ALA A 36 33.58 20.32 26.62
C ALA A 36 34.24 19.03 27.17
N PRO A 37 35.55 18.73 26.92
CA PRO A 37 36.52 19.39 26.03
C PRO A 37 37.22 18.45 25.02
N ILE A 38 37.90 19.11 24.09
CA ILE A 38 38.91 18.59 23.16
C ILE A 38 40.20 18.28 23.95
N VAL A 39 40.78 17.11 23.73
CA VAL A 39 42.20 16.83 24.03
C VAL A 39 42.85 16.25 22.79
N GLN A 40 43.80 17.01 22.24
CA GLN A 40 44.77 16.58 21.25
C GLN A 40 45.85 15.74 21.94
N GLY A 41 46.26 14.65 21.29
CA GLY A 41 47.42 13.87 21.68
C GLY A 41 47.91 13.04 20.49
N SER A 42 48.81 13.61 19.71
CA SER A 42 49.59 12.88 18.70
C SER A 42 50.54 11.89 19.37
N GLY A 43 50.56 10.65 18.88
CA GLY A 43 51.54 9.64 19.24
C GLY A 43 51.61 8.56 18.15
N VAL A 44 52.74 8.52 17.45
CA VAL A 44 53.11 7.50 16.45
C VAL A 44 53.81 6.34 17.17
N GLN A 45 53.76 5.14 16.57
CA GLN A 45 54.44 3.86 16.87
C GLN A 45 53.59 2.86 17.69
N ALA A 46 53.57 1.54 17.43
CA ALA A 46 54.36 0.67 16.56
C ALA A 46 53.54 -0.58 16.20
N VAL A 47 53.93 -1.25 15.12
CA VAL A 47 53.49 -2.61 14.76
C VAL A 47 53.88 -3.58 15.88
N SER A 48 52.94 -4.36 16.39
CA SER A 48 53.21 -5.49 17.28
C SER A 48 52.29 -6.65 16.93
N ASP A 49 52.90 -7.66 16.33
CA ASP A 49 52.38 -9.01 16.21
C ASP A 49 52.13 -9.60 17.60
N ASN A 50 50.87 -9.74 17.99
CA ASN A 50 50.47 -10.76 18.97
C ASN A 50 48.98 -11.11 18.79
N ALA A 51 48.71 -12.08 17.92
CA ALA A 51 47.37 -12.63 17.73
C ALA A 51 46.99 -13.48 18.95
N ALA A 52 46.27 -12.87 19.89
CA ALA A 52 45.38 -13.62 20.78
C ALA A 52 44.23 -14.20 19.95
N PRO A 53 43.66 -15.37 20.31
CA PRO A 53 42.49 -15.91 19.63
C PRO A 53 41.35 -14.91 19.77
N GLN A 54 41.03 -14.20 18.68
CA GLN A 54 39.87 -13.32 18.65
C GLN A 54 38.62 -14.17 18.89
N GLU A 55 37.77 -13.72 19.80
CA GLU A 55 36.40 -14.23 19.92
C GLU A 55 35.74 -14.20 18.53
N PRO A 56 34.90 -15.19 18.19
CA PRO A 56 34.26 -15.23 16.88
C PRO A 56 33.52 -13.91 16.66
N SER A 57 34.00 -13.10 15.70
CA SER A 57 33.32 -11.89 15.30
C SER A 57 31.88 -12.25 14.91
N ASP A 58 30.90 -11.42 15.27
CA ASP A 58 29.48 -11.58 14.90
C ASP A 58 29.21 -11.54 13.37
N GLY A 59 30.24 -11.68 12.54
CA GLY A 59 30.21 -11.61 11.08
C GLY A 59 30.23 -10.18 10.54
N LEU A 60 30.42 -9.17 11.37
CA LEU A 60 30.33 -7.76 10.96
C LEU A 60 31.64 -7.28 10.29
N VAL A 61 31.52 -6.45 9.25
CA VAL A 61 32.67 -5.77 8.62
C VAL A 61 33.18 -4.68 9.56
N ASP A 62 34.50 -4.50 9.66
CA ASP A 62 35.10 -3.37 10.38
C ASP A 62 34.59 -2.03 9.83
N ASP A 63 34.17 -1.16 10.74
CA ASP A 63 33.25 -0.08 10.45
C ASP A 63 33.80 1.27 10.93
N ASP A 64 33.95 2.22 10.01
CA ASP A 64 34.34 3.60 10.34
C ASP A 64 33.15 4.52 10.68
N GLY A 65 31.93 4.01 10.55
CA GLY A 65 30.67 4.69 10.86
C GLY A 65 30.30 5.83 9.91
N ARG A 66 31.04 6.05 8.81
CA ARG A 66 30.92 7.26 7.99
C ARG A 66 30.95 7.02 6.49
N THR A 67 31.81 6.14 5.99
CA THR A 67 31.94 5.93 4.55
C THR A 67 30.87 4.97 4.05
N LEU A 68 30.45 5.13 2.78
CA LEU A 68 29.59 4.14 2.14
C LEU A 68 30.30 2.79 2.16
N TRP A 69 29.53 1.71 2.37
CA TRP A 69 30.11 0.37 2.33
C TRP A 69 30.66 0.09 0.95
N ALA A 70 31.83 -0.54 0.88
CA ALA A 70 32.35 -1.05 -0.38
C ALA A 70 31.46 -2.18 -0.87
N SER A 71 31.19 -2.19 -2.17
CA SER A 71 30.55 -3.29 -2.86
C SER A 71 31.35 -4.60 -2.70
N PRO A 72 30.70 -5.76 -2.44
CA PRO A 72 31.39 -7.06 -2.46
C PRO A 72 31.74 -7.58 -3.87
N THR A 73 31.22 -6.95 -4.92
CA THR A 73 31.45 -7.34 -6.33
C THR A 73 31.84 -6.13 -7.17
N SER A 74 32.25 -6.37 -8.41
CA SER A 74 32.67 -5.30 -9.32
C SER A 74 32.38 -5.71 -10.76
N GLY A 75 31.16 -6.21 -11.00
CA GLY A 75 30.69 -6.55 -12.34
C GLY A 75 30.50 -5.30 -13.20
N GLU A 76 30.33 -5.53 -14.50
CA GLU A 76 29.97 -4.48 -15.44
C GLU A 76 28.52 -4.01 -15.22
N PRO A 77 28.12 -2.84 -15.76
CA PRO A 77 26.72 -2.45 -15.80
C PRO A 77 25.82 -3.55 -16.39
N ILE A 78 24.60 -3.66 -15.86
CA ILE A 78 23.62 -4.64 -16.35
C ILE A 78 23.21 -4.30 -17.79
N ASP A 79 23.19 -5.31 -18.66
CA ASP A 79 22.70 -5.15 -20.02
C ASP A 79 21.16 -5.27 -20.09
N LEU A 80 20.52 -4.20 -20.57
CA LEU A 80 19.08 -4.13 -20.80
C LEU A 80 18.71 -4.16 -22.29
N SER A 81 19.65 -4.48 -23.20
CA SER A 81 19.42 -4.51 -24.65
C SER A 81 18.31 -5.49 -25.10
N LEU A 82 17.99 -6.48 -24.26
CA LEU A 82 17.05 -7.55 -24.57
C LEU A 82 15.63 -7.32 -24.05
N VAL A 83 15.39 -6.16 -23.44
CA VAL A 83 14.09 -5.74 -22.92
C VAL A 83 13.64 -4.45 -23.60
N PRO A 84 12.33 -4.23 -23.82
CA PRO A 84 11.83 -3.07 -24.56
C PRO A 84 12.25 -1.74 -23.91
N ALA A 85 12.55 -0.74 -24.74
CA ALA A 85 12.90 0.63 -24.32
C ALA A 85 11.87 1.26 -23.38
N GLU A 86 10.60 0.96 -23.63
CA GLU A 86 9.44 1.54 -22.94
C GLU A 86 9.19 0.89 -21.57
N SER A 87 10.04 -0.04 -21.14
CA SER A 87 9.91 -0.67 -19.84
C SER A 87 10.15 0.36 -18.72
N GLY A 88 9.15 0.54 -17.87
CA GLY A 88 9.22 1.40 -16.68
C GLY A 88 9.73 0.67 -15.43
N LEU A 89 9.96 -0.64 -15.53
CA LEU A 89 10.56 -1.47 -14.49
C LEU A 89 11.40 -2.58 -15.10
N PHE A 90 12.57 -2.81 -14.50
CA PHE A 90 13.52 -3.85 -14.84
C PHE A 90 13.89 -4.67 -13.62
N LEU A 91 13.96 -5.98 -13.79
CA LEU A 91 14.49 -6.91 -12.80
C LEU A 91 15.58 -7.73 -13.47
N TYR A 92 16.78 -7.65 -12.93
CA TYR A 92 17.90 -8.52 -13.25
C TYR A 92 18.14 -9.47 -12.08
N ALA A 93 18.26 -10.76 -12.34
CA ALA A 93 18.53 -11.75 -11.32
C ALA A 93 19.53 -12.80 -11.83
N ARG A 94 20.31 -13.36 -10.89
CA ARG A 94 21.20 -14.51 -11.11
C ARG A 94 20.76 -15.69 -10.24
N PRO A 95 19.69 -16.40 -10.59
CA PRO A 95 19.12 -17.45 -9.74
C PRO A 95 20.14 -18.51 -9.35
N GLN A 96 20.92 -19.02 -10.31
CA GLN A 96 21.91 -20.05 -10.03
C GLN A 96 22.99 -19.59 -9.04
N ALA A 97 23.49 -18.35 -9.18
CA ALA A 97 24.47 -17.78 -8.25
C ALA A 97 23.86 -17.60 -6.85
N LEU A 98 22.63 -17.09 -6.76
CA LEU A 98 21.91 -16.96 -5.49
C LEU A 98 21.73 -18.33 -4.81
N LEU A 99 21.29 -19.34 -5.57
CA LEU A 99 21.04 -20.70 -5.09
C LEU A 99 22.31 -21.48 -4.73
N ALA A 100 23.48 -21.04 -5.20
CA ALA A 100 24.76 -21.60 -4.77
C ALA A 100 25.02 -21.34 -3.28
N THR A 101 24.55 -20.20 -2.74
CA THR A 101 24.70 -19.84 -1.33
C THR A 101 23.66 -20.54 -0.44
N ALA A 102 24.05 -20.85 0.81
CA ALA A 102 23.13 -21.48 1.76
C ALA A 102 21.99 -20.53 2.18
N GLU A 103 22.32 -19.25 2.36
CA GLU A 103 21.36 -18.21 2.67
C GLU A 103 20.43 -17.92 1.47
N GLY A 104 20.95 -17.88 0.25
CA GLY A 104 20.15 -17.66 -0.95
C GLY A 104 19.09 -18.76 -1.18
N ARG A 105 19.41 -20.03 -0.90
CA ARG A 105 18.40 -21.11 -0.88
C ARG A 105 17.30 -20.90 0.16
N ARG A 106 17.59 -20.23 1.28
CA ARG A 106 16.57 -19.89 2.29
C ARG A 106 15.72 -18.70 1.82
N VAL A 107 16.33 -17.70 1.20
CA VAL A 107 15.63 -16.56 0.59
C VAL A 107 14.67 -17.07 -0.50
N TRP A 108 15.15 -17.92 -1.42
CA TRP A 108 14.33 -18.51 -2.49
C TRP A 108 13.08 -19.22 -1.96
N ARG A 109 13.24 -20.02 -0.89
CA ARG A 109 12.13 -20.67 -0.20
C ARG A 109 11.21 -19.71 0.54
N ALA A 110 11.75 -18.69 1.20
CA ALA A 110 10.97 -17.69 1.93
C ALA A 110 10.04 -16.91 0.99
N LEU A 111 10.52 -16.66 -0.23
CA LEU A 111 9.80 -16.02 -1.31
C LEU A 111 8.83 -16.96 -2.05
N LEU A 112 8.75 -18.24 -1.67
CA LEU A 112 7.90 -19.25 -2.31
C LEU A 112 8.12 -19.38 -3.82
N LEU A 113 9.35 -19.19 -4.27
CA LEU A 113 9.75 -19.44 -5.65
C LEU A 113 10.04 -20.95 -5.79
N ASP A 114 9.24 -21.65 -6.59
CA ASP A 114 9.41 -23.08 -6.87
C ASP A 114 9.19 -23.31 -8.38
N ASP A 115 10.18 -22.88 -9.17
CA ASP A 115 10.18 -23.01 -10.63
C ASP A 115 11.54 -23.52 -11.10
N ALA A 116 11.57 -24.80 -11.51
CA ALA A 116 12.79 -25.48 -11.93
C ALA A 116 13.50 -24.79 -13.11
N ALA A 117 12.78 -24.08 -13.98
CA ALA A 117 13.40 -23.36 -15.09
C ALA A 117 14.19 -22.14 -14.59
N LEU A 118 13.64 -21.42 -13.61
CA LEU A 118 14.35 -20.30 -12.97
C LEU A 118 15.54 -20.79 -12.16
N GLU A 119 15.45 -21.94 -11.49
CA GLU A 119 16.56 -22.49 -10.70
C GLU A 119 17.80 -22.82 -11.55
N SER A 120 17.59 -23.21 -12.81
CA SER A 120 18.68 -23.51 -13.75
C SER A 120 19.27 -22.30 -14.47
N ALA A 121 18.60 -21.13 -14.42
CA ALA A 121 19.01 -19.95 -15.15
C ALA A 121 20.24 -19.28 -14.50
N GLN A 122 21.23 -18.95 -15.32
CA GLN A 122 22.40 -18.15 -14.92
C GLN A 122 22.01 -16.69 -14.75
N VAL A 123 21.22 -16.17 -15.69
CA VAL A 123 20.75 -14.78 -15.72
C VAL A 123 19.31 -14.75 -16.19
N VAL A 124 18.49 -13.95 -15.50
CA VAL A 124 17.12 -13.64 -15.89
C VAL A 124 16.96 -12.12 -15.89
N THR A 125 16.58 -11.56 -17.02
CA THR A 125 16.22 -10.15 -17.16
C THR A 125 14.75 -10.03 -17.50
N VAL A 126 14.01 -9.24 -16.73
CA VAL A 126 12.58 -8.96 -16.94
C VAL A 126 12.42 -7.47 -17.15
N GLY A 127 11.82 -7.09 -18.27
CA GLY A 127 11.34 -5.73 -18.54
C GLY A 127 9.83 -5.69 -18.44
N VAL A 128 9.28 -4.66 -17.80
CA VAL A 128 7.85 -4.44 -17.68
C VAL A 128 7.50 -3.08 -18.26
N ALA A 129 6.65 -3.08 -19.28
CA ALA A 129 6.13 -1.89 -19.96
C ALA A 129 4.61 -1.78 -19.76
N ALA A 130 4.05 -0.62 -20.09
CA ALA A 130 2.61 -0.46 -20.21
C ALA A 130 2.07 -1.46 -21.24
N GLY A 131 0.90 -2.04 -20.97
CA GLY A 131 0.23 -2.93 -21.92
C GLY A 131 -0.60 -2.15 -22.95
N GLU A 132 -1.25 -2.87 -23.85
CA GLU A 132 -2.11 -2.27 -24.88
C GLU A 132 -3.34 -1.58 -24.28
N ASP A 133 -3.83 -2.09 -23.14
CA ASP A 133 -4.92 -1.50 -22.36
C ASP A 133 -4.38 -0.76 -21.13
N TYR A 134 -5.05 0.33 -20.73
CA TYR A 134 -4.69 1.18 -19.58
C TYR A 134 -4.55 0.43 -18.24
N GLU A 135 -5.20 -0.73 -18.09
CA GLU A 135 -5.14 -1.58 -16.88
C GLU A 135 -4.28 -2.84 -17.08
N SER A 136 -3.41 -2.84 -18.09
CA SER A 136 -2.57 -3.98 -18.42
C SER A 136 -1.09 -3.61 -18.47
N VAL A 137 -0.23 -4.61 -18.24
CA VAL A 137 1.22 -4.48 -18.39
C VAL A 137 1.71 -5.54 -19.36
N SER A 138 2.71 -5.18 -20.17
CA SER A 138 3.46 -6.13 -21.00
C SER A 138 4.75 -6.51 -20.29
N GLN A 139 5.12 -7.79 -20.37
CA GLN A 139 6.35 -8.30 -19.75
C GLN A 139 7.19 -9.00 -20.79
N THR A 140 8.48 -8.66 -20.84
CA THR A 140 9.48 -9.34 -21.64
C THR A 140 10.46 -10.03 -20.70
N VAL A 141 10.66 -11.33 -20.88
CA VAL A 141 11.57 -12.14 -20.06
C VAL A 141 12.66 -12.69 -20.97
N ALA A 142 13.91 -12.31 -20.71
CA ALA A 142 15.09 -12.90 -21.31
C ALA A 142 15.76 -13.83 -20.29
N VAL A 143 16.00 -15.07 -20.68
CA VAL A 143 16.66 -16.09 -19.85
C VAL A 143 17.94 -16.51 -20.54
N ASP A 144 19.05 -16.50 -19.79
CA ASP A 144 20.40 -16.81 -20.25
C ASP A 144 20.73 -16.13 -21.58
N PRO A 145 20.68 -14.78 -21.60
CA PRO A 145 21.01 -14.03 -22.79
C PRO A 145 22.42 -14.40 -23.26
N PRO A 146 22.63 -14.59 -24.58
CA PRO A 146 23.95 -14.88 -25.09
C PRO A 146 24.88 -13.74 -24.67
N ALA A 147 26.03 -14.11 -24.07
CA ALA A 147 27.09 -13.13 -23.80
C ALA A 147 27.35 -12.35 -25.09
N SER A 148 27.45 -11.03 -24.98
CA SER A 148 27.68 -10.10 -26.09
C SER A 148 29.08 -10.31 -26.71
N SER A 149 29.30 -11.47 -27.34
CA SER A 149 30.41 -11.72 -28.23
C SER A 149 29.91 -11.54 -29.66
N ASP A 150 30.48 -10.54 -30.34
CA ASP A 150 30.32 -10.18 -31.76
C ASP A 150 29.23 -9.15 -32.12
N SER A 151 29.38 -7.91 -31.62
CA SER A 151 28.87 -6.70 -32.33
C SER A 151 30.01 -5.84 -32.91
N ALA A 152 31.13 -6.48 -33.27
CA ALA A 152 32.11 -5.91 -34.19
C ALA A 152 31.83 -6.40 -35.64
N SER A 153 30.59 -6.22 -36.11
CA SER A 153 30.31 -6.02 -37.53
C SER A 153 29.86 -4.57 -37.70
N SER A 154 30.85 -3.73 -38.01
CA SER A 154 30.67 -2.39 -38.54
C SER A 154 29.79 -2.46 -39.79
N ASP A 155 28.54 -2.01 -39.70
CA ASP A 155 27.89 -1.14 -40.70
C ASP A 155 26.35 -0.98 -40.56
N SER A 156 25.68 -1.49 -39.52
CA SER A 156 24.22 -1.22 -39.39
C SER A 156 23.59 -1.26 -38.00
N ALA A 157 24.34 -1.28 -36.90
CA ALA A 157 23.78 -1.50 -35.55
C ALA A 157 24.10 -0.40 -34.52
N SER A 158 24.23 0.85 -34.96
CA SER A 158 24.53 2.00 -34.09
C SER A 158 23.39 3.02 -33.95
N ASP A 159 22.21 2.75 -34.50
CA ASP A 159 21.12 3.74 -34.58
C ASP A 159 19.80 3.31 -33.92
N ASP A 160 19.76 2.12 -33.30
CA ASP A 160 18.51 1.53 -32.77
C ASP A 160 18.71 0.96 -31.36
N LEU A 161 19.59 1.59 -30.56
CA LEU A 161 19.56 1.35 -29.11
C LEU A 161 18.24 1.89 -28.57
N PRO A 162 17.48 1.10 -27.79
CA PRO A 162 16.25 1.56 -27.18
C PRO A 162 16.50 2.89 -26.45
N LEU A 163 15.73 3.93 -26.76
CA LEU A 163 15.81 5.22 -26.06
C LEU A 163 15.28 5.03 -24.65
N VAL A 164 16.17 4.66 -23.74
CA VAL A 164 15.88 4.57 -22.32
C VAL A 164 15.85 5.99 -21.75
N PRO A 165 14.92 6.32 -20.83
CA PRO A 165 14.97 7.58 -20.10
C PRO A 165 16.37 7.83 -19.50
N ARG A 166 16.87 9.05 -19.62
CA ARG A 166 18.21 9.44 -19.15
C ARG A 166 18.47 9.07 -17.68
N GLU A 167 17.43 9.05 -16.86
CA GLU A 167 17.53 8.69 -15.45
C GLU A 167 17.76 7.20 -15.22
N PHE A 168 17.24 6.35 -16.10
CA PHE A 168 17.55 4.93 -16.11
C PHE A 168 18.98 4.68 -16.59
N GLU A 169 19.44 5.34 -17.66
CA GLU A 169 20.83 5.24 -18.13
C GLU A 169 21.82 5.55 -16.99
N GLN A 170 21.57 6.64 -16.26
CA GLN A 170 22.38 7.01 -15.09
C GLN A 170 22.40 5.93 -13.99
N LEU A 171 21.28 5.25 -13.75
CA LEU A 171 21.25 4.15 -12.78
C LEU A 171 21.98 2.92 -13.31
N ILE A 172 21.72 2.54 -14.56
CA ILE A 172 22.31 1.36 -15.21
C ILE A 172 23.84 1.45 -15.16
N ASP A 173 24.43 2.60 -15.48
CA ASP A 173 25.88 2.84 -15.42
C ASP A 173 26.49 2.58 -14.04
N THR A 174 25.67 2.61 -12.98
CA THR A 174 26.08 2.36 -11.59
C THR A 174 25.64 1.00 -11.05
N THR A 175 24.94 0.19 -11.86
CA THR A 175 24.60 -1.18 -11.51
C THR A 175 25.78 -2.13 -11.65
N ASP A 176 25.66 -3.30 -11.04
CA ASP A 176 26.70 -4.32 -11.03
C ASP A 176 26.06 -5.66 -11.43
N SER A 177 26.47 -6.20 -12.58
CA SER A 177 25.98 -7.45 -13.16
C SER A 177 26.35 -8.68 -12.33
N ASP A 178 27.28 -8.57 -11.40
CA ASP A 178 27.65 -9.67 -10.51
C ASP A 178 26.72 -9.79 -9.28
N ARG A 179 25.87 -8.79 -9.04
CA ARG A 179 24.84 -8.84 -8.00
C ARG A 179 23.85 -9.98 -8.24
N HIS A 180 23.31 -10.53 -7.15
CA HIS A 180 22.33 -11.61 -7.25
C HIS A 180 20.98 -11.11 -7.77
N VAL A 181 20.56 -9.91 -7.35
CA VAL A 181 19.30 -9.30 -7.77
C VAL A 181 19.51 -7.80 -7.87
N THR A 182 19.06 -7.19 -8.96
CA THR A 182 18.96 -5.74 -9.11
C THR A 182 17.59 -5.41 -9.70
N LEU A 183 16.82 -4.59 -8.99
CA LEU A 183 15.57 -4.02 -9.46
C LEU A 183 15.81 -2.56 -9.80
N VAL A 184 15.41 -2.12 -10.99
CA VAL A 184 15.45 -0.71 -11.40
C VAL A 184 14.04 -0.30 -11.82
N CYS A 185 13.52 0.81 -11.30
CA CYS A 185 12.17 1.25 -11.65
C CYS A 185 12.02 2.76 -11.69
N LEU A 186 11.03 3.22 -12.45
CA LEU A 186 10.51 4.58 -12.37
C LEU A 186 9.34 4.58 -11.36
N PRO A 187 9.43 5.29 -10.24
CA PRO A 187 8.33 5.36 -9.27
C PRO A 187 7.00 5.75 -9.93
N ARG A 188 7.03 6.74 -10.85
CA ARG A 188 5.84 7.20 -11.59
C ARG A 188 5.17 6.10 -12.42
N PHE A 189 5.94 5.12 -12.94
CA PHE A 189 5.39 4.00 -13.70
C PHE A 189 4.55 3.09 -12.79
N LEU A 190 5.03 2.81 -11.57
CA LEU A 190 4.30 1.99 -10.59
C LEU A 190 2.98 2.63 -10.12
N VAL A 191 2.86 3.95 -10.21
CA VAL A 191 1.65 4.70 -9.83
C VAL A 191 0.69 4.90 -11.01
N GLY A 192 1.23 5.06 -12.22
CA GLY A 192 0.49 5.24 -13.47
C GLY A 192 0.31 3.93 -14.23
N ASP A 193 0.87 3.87 -15.45
CA ASP A 193 0.61 2.80 -16.44
C ASP A 193 1.04 1.40 -15.99
N GLY A 194 2.01 1.30 -15.08
CA GLY A 194 2.45 0.06 -14.46
C GLY A 194 1.62 -0.37 -13.25
N GLY A 195 0.62 0.42 -12.84
CA GLY A 195 -0.14 0.20 -11.60
C GLY A 195 -0.87 -1.16 -11.53
N ALA A 196 -1.22 -1.72 -12.68
CA ALA A 196 -1.81 -3.06 -12.76
C ALA A 196 -0.88 -4.16 -12.22
N LEU A 197 0.44 -3.92 -12.25
CA LEU A 197 1.46 -4.81 -11.70
C LEU A 197 1.29 -5.00 -10.17
N LEU A 198 0.85 -3.94 -9.48
CA LEU A 198 0.65 -3.94 -8.03
C LEU A 198 -0.84 -4.10 -7.66
N SER A 199 -1.66 -4.67 -8.52
CA SER A 199 -3.09 -4.89 -8.26
C SER A 199 -3.36 -6.20 -7.50
N GLY A 200 -4.59 -6.37 -7.00
CA GLY A 200 -5.04 -7.60 -6.35
C GLY A 200 -4.25 -7.92 -5.08
N PRO A 201 -3.65 -9.13 -4.93
CA PRO A 201 -2.87 -9.51 -3.75
C PRO A 201 -1.68 -8.58 -3.44
N TRP A 202 -1.28 -7.75 -4.40
CA TRP A 202 -0.14 -6.85 -4.29
C TRP A 202 -0.55 -5.40 -4.07
N ALA A 203 -1.86 -5.11 -3.97
CA ALA A 203 -2.36 -3.76 -3.67
C ALA A 203 -1.73 -3.15 -2.40
N PRO A 204 -1.50 -3.90 -1.30
CA PRO A 204 -0.82 -3.33 -0.15
C PRO A 204 0.60 -2.84 -0.49
N LEU A 205 1.32 -3.57 -1.34
CA LEU A 205 2.67 -3.18 -1.76
C LEU A 205 2.67 -1.82 -2.47
N ARG A 206 1.63 -1.52 -3.26
CA ARG A 206 1.47 -0.20 -3.89
C ARG A 206 1.39 0.91 -2.86
N GLU A 207 0.56 0.76 -1.83
CA GLU A 207 0.40 1.76 -0.77
C GLU A 207 1.71 1.96 0.01
N LEU A 208 2.41 0.87 0.32
CA LEU A 208 3.70 0.91 1.02
C LEU A 208 4.80 1.61 0.18
N VAL A 209 4.85 1.32 -1.13
CA VAL A 209 5.77 1.98 -2.06
C VAL A 209 5.40 3.45 -2.26
N LEU A 210 4.11 3.77 -2.38
CA LEU A 210 3.62 5.15 -2.48
C LEU A 210 3.91 5.98 -1.23
N ALA A 211 3.84 5.38 -0.05
CA ALA A 211 4.20 6.04 1.20
C ALA A 211 5.68 6.47 1.21
N GLN A 212 6.56 5.76 0.49
CA GLN A 212 7.96 6.11 0.37
C GLN A 212 8.28 6.97 -0.84
N GLY A 213 7.61 6.69 -1.95
CA GLY A 213 7.82 7.35 -3.23
C GLY A 213 7.50 8.82 -3.08
N ARG A 214 8.51 9.66 -3.34
CA ARG A 214 8.33 11.10 -3.42
C ARG A 214 8.35 11.52 -4.88
N ASP A 215 7.60 12.56 -5.23
CA ASP A 215 7.59 13.13 -6.59
C ASP A 215 8.98 13.59 -7.05
N GLU A 216 9.89 13.81 -6.11
CA GLU A 216 11.30 14.16 -6.34
C GLU A 216 12.15 12.99 -6.88
N TRP A 217 11.70 11.74 -6.81
CA TRP A 217 12.45 10.58 -7.29
C TRP A 217 12.11 10.29 -8.75
N ALA A 218 13.09 10.44 -9.65
CA ALA A 218 12.88 10.10 -11.05
C ALA A 218 13.04 8.61 -11.34
N ALA A 219 14.06 7.99 -10.76
CA ALA A 219 14.35 6.57 -10.90
C ALA A 219 15.01 6.02 -9.64
N VAL A 220 14.80 4.73 -9.38
CA VAL A 220 15.33 4.03 -8.21
C VAL A 220 15.94 2.70 -8.63
N ALA A 221 17.10 2.35 -8.07
CA ALA A 221 17.69 1.01 -8.17
C ALA A 221 17.87 0.40 -6.78
N LEU A 222 17.47 -0.86 -6.61
CA LEU A 222 17.73 -1.68 -5.43
C LEU A 222 18.52 -2.91 -5.84
N SER A 223 19.74 -3.05 -5.33
CA SER A 223 20.63 -4.18 -5.59
C SER A 223 20.89 -4.98 -4.32
N LEU A 224 20.92 -6.31 -4.45
CA LEU A 224 21.10 -7.27 -3.36
C LEU A 224 22.17 -8.30 -3.75
N HIS A 225 23.02 -8.66 -2.79
CA HIS A 225 24.02 -9.71 -2.95
C HIS A 225 24.27 -10.43 -1.64
N ILE A 226 24.49 -11.74 -1.69
CA ILE A 226 24.84 -12.56 -0.53
C ILE A 226 26.31 -12.90 -0.70
N ASP A 227 27.15 -12.36 0.18
CA ASP A 227 28.60 -12.57 0.09
C ASP A 227 29.01 -13.99 0.55
N ASP A 228 30.29 -14.29 0.44
CA ASP A 228 30.86 -15.58 0.84
C ASP A 228 30.65 -15.89 2.32
N LEU A 229 30.58 -14.85 3.17
CA LEU A 229 30.28 -14.94 4.60
C LEU A 229 28.77 -15.05 4.89
N GLN A 230 27.95 -15.26 3.86
CA GLN A 230 26.49 -15.40 3.94
C GLN A 230 25.78 -14.13 4.45
N ARG A 231 26.41 -12.96 4.32
CA ARG A 231 25.84 -11.67 4.70
C ARG A 231 25.13 -11.06 3.52
N LEU A 232 24.02 -10.39 3.78
CA LEU A 232 23.33 -9.66 2.73
C LEU A 232 23.91 -8.26 2.63
N TYR A 233 24.54 -7.97 1.49
CA TYR A 233 24.75 -6.63 1.00
C TYR A 233 23.48 -6.14 0.31
N TRP A 234 23.07 -4.92 0.61
CA TRP A 234 22.00 -4.23 -0.09
C TRP A 234 22.41 -2.79 -0.41
N GLU A 235 21.89 -2.28 -1.51
CA GLU A 235 22.15 -0.91 -1.97
C GLU A 235 20.92 -0.34 -2.64
N LEU A 236 20.48 0.83 -2.17
CA LEU A 236 19.45 1.65 -2.76
C LEU A 236 20.10 2.89 -3.37
N ARG A 237 19.91 3.10 -4.68
CA ARG A 237 20.32 4.29 -5.42
C ARG A 237 19.08 5.04 -5.90
N VAL A 238 19.08 6.37 -5.73
CA VAL A 238 17.97 7.22 -6.18
C VAL A 238 18.51 8.35 -7.05
N VAL A 239 17.97 8.45 -8.27
CA VAL A 239 18.20 9.57 -9.18
C VAL A 239 17.07 10.60 -8.99
N PRO A 240 17.39 11.87 -8.73
CA PRO A 240 16.41 12.93 -8.58
C PRO A 240 15.76 13.32 -9.91
N ASN A 241 14.57 13.90 -9.85
CA ASN A 241 13.97 14.53 -11.00
C ASN A 241 14.73 15.80 -11.44
N ALA A 242 14.57 16.17 -12.71
CA ALA A 242 15.29 17.30 -13.30
C ALA A 242 14.98 18.67 -12.64
N SER A 243 13.91 18.77 -11.87
CA SER A 243 13.47 20.02 -11.21
C SER A 243 14.06 20.18 -9.81
N GLU A 244 14.62 19.11 -9.22
CA GLU A 244 15.11 19.11 -7.85
C GLU A 244 16.65 19.06 -7.78
N PRO A 245 17.29 19.85 -6.89
CA PRO A 245 18.73 19.74 -6.66
C PRO A 245 19.11 18.38 -6.07
N GLU A 246 20.08 17.70 -6.68
CA GLU A 246 20.57 16.37 -6.26
C GLU A 246 20.93 16.26 -4.78
N VAL A 247 21.63 17.27 -4.27
CA VAL A 247 22.05 17.30 -2.86
C VAL A 247 20.85 17.33 -1.91
N ARG A 248 19.75 17.98 -2.31
CA ARG A 248 18.52 18.07 -1.51
C ARG A 248 17.82 16.71 -1.47
N VAL A 249 17.59 16.10 -2.63
CA VAL A 249 16.93 14.79 -2.73
C VAL A 249 17.75 13.74 -1.99
N ALA A 250 19.08 13.77 -2.14
CA ALA A 250 19.92 12.86 -1.40
C ALA A 250 19.85 13.07 0.12
N ALA A 251 19.86 14.31 0.60
CA ALA A 251 19.62 14.58 2.02
C ALA A 251 18.23 14.12 2.48
N GLY A 252 17.21 14.23 1.62
CA GLY A 252 15.85 13.72 1.84
C GLY A 252 15.82 12.21 2.01
N VAL A 253 16.39 11.45 1.07
CA VAL A 253 16.51 9.98 1.11
C VAL A 253 17.31 9.53 2.33
N VAL A 254 18.43 10.19 2.63
CA VAL A 254 19.24 9.93 3.83
C VAL A 254 18.41 10.11 5.10
N LYS A 255 17.63 11.20 5.19
CA LYS A 255 16.77 11.47 6.35
C LYS A 255 15.61 10.47 6.45
N GLN A 256 14.95 10.17 5.33
CA GLN A 256 13.81 9.26 5.27
C GLN A 256 14.20 7.84 5.68
N SER A 257 15.34 7.34 5.19
CA SER A 257 15.85 6.01 5.55
C SER A 257 16.27 5.85 7.01
N GLN A 258 16.21 6.90 7.83
CA GLN A 258 16.38 6.80 9.29
C GLN A 258 15.10 6.41 10.02
N GLY A 259 13.93 6.56 9.39
CA GLY A 259 12.63 6.26 10.00
C GLY A 259 11.99 4.95 9.54
N TRP A 260 12.64 4.18 8.67
CA TRP A 260 12.04 2.97 8.08
C TRP A 260 11.63 1.90 9.09
N ASP A 261 12.29 1.82 10.24
CA ASP A 261 11.92 0.92 11.33
C ASP A 261 10.69 1.40 12.10
N ASP A 262 10.60 2.69 12.41
CA ASP A 262 9.41 3.30 13.04
C ASP A 262 8.17 3.18 12.15
N ASP A 263 8.37 3.44 10.87
CA ASP A 263 7.41 3.26 9.79
C ASP A 263 6.86 1.82 9.73
N LEU A 264 7.77 0.83 9.70
CA LEU A 264 7.39 -0.59 9.72
C LEU A 264 6.68 -0.96 11.04
N ASP A 265 7.13 -0.42 12.16
CA ASP A 265 6.49 -0.63 13.46
C ASP A 265 5.05 -0.10 13.49
N ALA A 266 4.78 1.04 12.83
CA ALA A 266 3.42 1.56 12.69
C ALA A 266 2.51 0.61 11.90
N VAL A 267 2.99 0.04 10.79
CA VAL A 267 2.27 -0.98 10.01
C VAL A 267 2.01 -2.23 10.86
N VAL A 268 3.03 -2.71 11.56
CA VAL A 268 2.94 -3.89 12.42
C VAL A 268 1.95 -3.68 13.57
N ARG A 269 1.91 -2.51 14.18
CA ARG A 269 0.94 -2.19 15.25
C ARG A 269 -0.48 -1.93 14.74
N GLY A 270 -0.64 -1.60 13.46
CA GLY A 270 -1.92 -1.26 12.86
C GLY A 270 -2.83 -2.46 12.56
N ARG A 271 -2.38 -3.69 12.80
CA ARG A 271 -3.12 -4.90 12.44
C ARG A 271 -2.89 -6.07 13.41
N ASP A 272 -3.94 -6.86 13.61
CA ASP A 272 -3.83 -8.18 14.25
C ASP A 272 -3.33 -9.22 13.26
N TRP A 273 -2.11 -9.72 13.49
CA TRP A 273 -1.48 -10.74 12.64
C TRP A 273 -1.92 -12.16 13.05
N SER A 274 -2.01 -13.04 12.05
CA SER A 274 -2.35 -14.45 12.27
C SER A 274 -1.34 -15.13 13.20
N ALA A 275 -1.77 -16.17 13.91
CA ALA A 275 -0.87 -16.95 14.78
C ALA A 275 0.35 -17.52 14.03
N TYR A 276 0.22 -17.77 12.73
CA TYR A 276 1.31 -18.26 11.88
C TYR A 276 2.38 -17.18 11.64
N SER A 277 2.00 -15.97 11.24
CA SER A 277 2.95 -14.92 10.86
C SER A 277 3.38 -14.01 12.01
N ARG A 278 2.62 -13.97 13.10
CA ARG A 278 2.82 -13.07 14.24
C ARG A 278 4.29 -13.00 14.69
N ARG A 279 4.93 -14.16 14.89
CA ARG A 279 6.31 -14.21 15.39
C ARG A 279 7.34 -13.56 14.46
N VAL A 280 7.16 -13.66 13.14
CA VAL A 280 8.11 -13.08 12.18
C VAL A 280 7.80 -11.60 11.93
N VAL A 281 6.52 -11.26 11.82
CA VAL A 281 6.07 -9.89 11.55
C VAL A 281 6.34 -8.96 12.74
N GLU A 282 6.03 -9.36 13.96
CA GLU A 282 6.30 -8.55 15.17
C GLU A 282 7.79 -8.32 15.44
N ARG A 283 8.67 -9.17 14.90
CA ARG A 283 10.12 -9.00 15.00
C ARG A 283 10.68 -8.11 13.89
N SER A 284 9.94 -7.90 12.82
CA SER A 284 10.41 -7.18 11.64
C SER A 284 10.86 -5.74 11.89
N PRO A 285 10.23 -4.94 12.78
CA PRO A 285 10.74 -3.61 13.09
C PRO A 285 12.13 -3.65 13.72
N ARG A 286 12.41 -4.62 14.61
CA ARG A 286 13.74 -4.80 15.19
C ARG A 286 14.76 -5.28 14.16
N MET A 287 14.36 -6.12 13.21
CA MET A 287 15.22 -6.51 12.09
C MET A 287 15.55 -5.30 11.21
N MET A 288 14.57 -4.43 10.94
CA MET A 288 14.77 -3.18 10.20
C MET A 288 15.66 -2.20 10.96
N ALA A 289 15.52 -2.10 12.28
CA ALA A 289 16.42 -1.27 13.10
C ALA A 289 17.89 -1.74 12.98
N VAL A 290 18.13 -3.05 12.86
CA VAL A 290 19.47 -3.60 12.59
C VAL A 290 19.94 -3.21 11.19
N VAL A 291 19.08 -3.31 10.17
CA VAL A 291 19.37 -2.84 8.80
C VAL A 291 19.77 -1.36 8.83
N GLY A 292 18.97 -0.51 9.47
CA GLY A 292 19.18 0.94 9.57
C GLY A 292 20.44 1.32 10.36
N LYS A 293 20.80 0.55 11.38
CA LYS A 293 22.05 0.70 12.16
C LYS A 293 23.30 0.47 11.31
N TYR A 294 23.28 -0.57 10.48
CA TYR A 294 24.40 -0.88 9.59
C TYR A 294 24.30 -0.20 8.22
N ALA A 295 23.25 0.57 7.97
CA ALA A 295 23.12 1.38 6.76
C ALA A 295 24.08 2.57 6.77
N ARG A 296 24.77 2.79 5.65
CA ARG A 296 25.53 4.00 5.33
C ARG A 296 24.76 4.78 4.30
N ARG A 297 24.83 6.10 4.42
CA ARG A 297 23.97 7.02 3.68
C ARG A 297 24.86 8.13 3.13
N GLY A 298 24.76 8.43 1.85
CA GLY A 298 25.65 9.38 1.20
C GLY A 298 25.21 9.77 -0.19
N VAL A 299 26.13 10.43 -0.90
CA VAL A 299 25.98 10.83 -2.30
C VAL A 299 27.15 10.25 -3.07
N ASP A 300 26.85 9.58 -4.17
CA ASP A 300 27.83 9.04 -5.10
C ASP A 300 27.30 9.21 -6.53
N GLY A 301 28.14 9.64 -7.47
CA GLY A 301 27.74 9.79 -8.87
C GLY A 301 26.51 10.67 -9.12
N ARG A 302 26.27 11.70 -8.29
CA ARG A 302 25.07 12.58 -8.31
C ARG A 302 23.76 11.87 -7.89
N GLN A 303 23.86 10.71 -7.28
CA GLN A 303 22.75 9.90 -6.79
C GLN A 303 22.75 9.87 -5.27
N ALA A 304 21.57 9.74 -4.67
CA ALA A 304 21.47 9.38 -3.26
C ALA A 304 21.78 7.89 -3.13
N VAL A 305 22.64 7.50 -2.18
CA VAL A 305 22.98 6.11 -1.94
C VAL A 305 22.74 5.76 -0.48
N VAL A 306 22.02 4.67 -0.27
CA VAL A 306 21.92 4.01 1.04
C VAL A 306 22.30 2.55 0.86
N ASN A 307 23.37 2.10 1.51
CA ASN A 307 23.83 0.72 1.41
C ASN A 307 24.21 0.13 2.77
N GLY A 308 24.29 -1.19 2.86
CA GLY A 308 24.55 -1.84 4.13
C GLY A 308 24.88 -3.31 3.99
N TYR A 309 25.61 -3.81 5.00
CA TYR A 309 25.69 -5.24 5.27
C TYR A 309 24.79 -5.58 6.45
N VAL A 310 24.05 -6.67 6.33
CA VAL A 310 23.33 -7.26 7.46
C VAL A 310 23.87 -8.65 7.80
N PRO A 311 23.81 -9.06 9.08
CA PRO A 311 24.36 -10.34 9.52
C PRO A 311 23.79 -11.54 8.77
N SER A 312 24.57 -12.63 8.75
CA SER A 312 24.12 -13.89 8.15
C SER A 312 22.80 -14.38 8.74
N GLY A 313 21.92 -14.90 7.90
CA GLY A 313 20.59 -15.34 8.33
C GLY A 313 19.53 -14.25 8.40
N THR A 314 19.89 -12.98 8.20
CA THR A 314 18.91 -11.87 8.19
C THR A 314 18.14 -11.81 6.87
N ALA A 315 18.77 -12.18 5.74
CA ALA A 315 18.19 -12.02 4.41
C ALA A 315 16.89 -12.80 4.24
N HIS A 316 16.88 -14.09 4.58
CA HIS A 316 15.68 -14.92 4.45
C HIS A 316 14.59 -14.54 5.47
N GLN A 317 14.97 -13.98 6.63
CA GLN A 317 14.00 -13.52 7.62
C GLN A 317 13.31 -12.23 7.18
N LEU A 318 14.05 -11.28 6.60
CA LEU A 318 13.49 -10.08 5.99
C LEU A 318 12.59 -10.43 4.80
N ALA A 319 13.04 -11.32 3.92
CA ALA A 319 12.24 -11.81 2.79
C ALA A 319 10.92 -12.46 3.26
N LEU A 320 10.99 -13.34 4.27
CA LEU A 320 9.80 -13.97 4.84
C LEU A 320 8.89 -12.94 5.52
N ALA A 321 9.45 -11.97 6.25
CA ALA A 321 8.67 -10.92 6.88
C ALA A 321 7.93 -10.06 5.85
N ALA A 322 8.62 -9.62 4.79
CA ALA A 322 8.04 -8.83 3.71
C ALA A 322 6.88 -9.57 3.04
N GLU A 323 7.09 -10.82 2.68
CA GLU A 323 6.08 -11.63 2.02
C GLU A 323 4.87 -11.88 2.93
N ARG A 324 5.09 -12.17 4.23
CA ARG A 324 4.00 -12.34 5.20
C ARG A 324 3.22 -11.05 5.46
N VAL A 325 3.90 -9.91 5.58
CA VAL A 325 3.25 -8.60 5.76
C VAL A 325 2.32 -8.31 4.59
N ILE A 326 2.82 -8.45 3.36
CA ILE A 326 2.02 -8.17 2.15
C ILE A 326 0.86 -9.16 2.02
N ALA A 327 1.11 -10.45 2.19
CA ALA A 327 0.09 -11.48 2.07
C ALA A 327 -1.06 -11.32 3.09
N GLU A 328 -0.73 -10.96 4.34
CA GLU A 328 -1.76 -10.73 5.36
C GLU A 328 -2.45 -9.39 5.21
N LEU A 329 -1.75 -8.32 4.80
CA LEU A 329 -2.42 -7.05 4.48
C LEU A 329 -3.43 -7.20 3.34
N ALA A 330 -3.11 -8.01 2.33
CA ALA A 330 -4.00 -8.31 1.21
C ALA A 330 -5.17 -9.22 1.61
N SER A 331 -5.01 -9.99 2.69
CA SER A 331 -6.08 -10.82 3.22
C SER A 331 -7.09 -9.94 3.97
N PRO A 332 -8.41 -10.16 3.82
CA PRO A 332 -9.37 -9.52 4.70
C PRO A 332 -9.03 -9.92 6.15
N VAL A 333 -9.15 -8.98 7.09
CA VAL A 333 -9.09 -9.34 8.51
C VAL A 333 -10.27 -10.28 8.75
N VAL A 334 -9.97 -11.58 8.88
CA VAL A 334 -10.95 -12.54 9.34
C VAL A 334 -11.20 -12.16 10.78
N ALA A 335 -12.25 -11.37 11.02
CA ALA A 335 -12.81 -11.27 12.36
C ALA A 335 -12.98 -12.71 12.83
N GLU A 336 -12.30 -13.08 13.92
CA GLU A 336 -12.63 -14.33 14.60
C GLU A 336 -14.15 -14.39 14.71
N PRO A 337 -14.80 -15.55 14.47
CA PRO A 337 -16.23 -15.64 14.63
C PRO A 337 -16.53 -15.30 16.09
N MET A 338 -16.90 -14.04 16.34
CA MET A 338 -17.53 -13.65 17.58
C MET A 338 -18.76 -14.53 17.65
N ILE A 339 -18.74 -15.46 18.60
CA ILE A 339 -19.93 -16.20 18.98
C ILE A 339 -20.98 -15.13 19.32
N SER A 340 -22.05 -15.13 18.52
CA SER A 340 -23.12 -14.13 18.43
C SER A 340 -22.81 -12.90 17.57
N ALA A 341 -22.73 -13.07 16.25
CA ALA A 341 -23.20 -12.02 15.36
C ALA A 341 -24.72 -11.87 15.58
N ALA A 342 -25.15 -10.72 16.09
CA ALA A 342 -26.53 -10.32 15.92
C ALA A 342 -26.84 -10.31 14.41
N PRO A 343 -28.04 -10.71 13.97
CA PRO A 343 -28.42 -10.67 12.56
C PRO A 343 -28.12 -9.29 11.99
N SER A 344 -27.61 -9.25 10.76
CA SER A 344 -27.37 -7.97 10.09
C SER A 344 -28.69 -7.20 9.98
N LEU A 345 -28.66 -5.87 10.06
CA LEU A 345 -29.88 -5.03 10.01
C LEU A 345 -30.76 -5.31 8.77
N ALA A 346 -30.18 -5.84 7.69
CA ALA A 346 -30.90 -6.24 6.48
C ALA A 346 -31.63 -7.59 6.58
N GLU A 347 -31.23 -8.46 7.51
CA GLU A 347 -31.85 -9.77 7.78
C GLU A 347 -33.02 -9.68 8.78
N LEU A 348 -33.13 -8.56 9.50
CA LEU A 348 -34.24 -8.30 10.39
C LEU A 348 -35.54 -8.03 9.59
N PRO A 349 -36.72 -8.45 10.09
CA PRO A 349 -37.99 -8.09 9.46
C PRO A 349 -38.14 -6.56 9.45
N ILE A 350 -38.79 -6.00 8.42
CA ILE A 350 -38.95 -4.54 8.22
C ILE A 350 -39.51 -3.84 9.47
N ALA A 351 -40.43 -4.50 10.18
CA ALA A 351 -40.99 -3.99 11.44
C ALA A 351 -39.92 -3.75 12.51
N GLU A 352 -38.94 -4.64 12.67
CA GLU A 352 -37.85 -4.48 13.65
C GLU A 352 -36.84 -3.42 13.21
N ARG A 353 -36.63 -3.29 11.90
CA ARG A 353 -35.75 -2.26 11.31
C ARG A 353 -36.31 -0.85 11.52
N LEU A 354 -37.63 -0.70 11.43
CA LEU A 354 -38.32 0.54 11.75
C LEU A 354 -38.27 0.91 13.24
N GLN A 355 -37.98 -0.03 14.15
CA GLN A 355 -37.75 0.26 15.56
C GLN A 355 -36.30 0.61 15.91
N THR A 356 -35.38 0.57 14.93
CA THR A 356 -33.97 0.88 15.17
C THR A 356 -33.80 2.37 15.50
N PRO A 357 -33.08 2.73 16.57
CA PRO A 357 -32.85 4.13 16.92
C PRO A 357 -31.97 4.82 15.88
N VAL A 358 -32.40 5.98 15.42
CA VAL A 358 -31.68 6.81 14.45
C VAL A 358 -31.44 8.20 15.01
N THR A 359 -30.30 8.77 14.63
CA THR A 359 -29.95 10.17 14.91
C THR A 359 -29.76 10.87 13.58
N ILE A 360 -30.61 11.85 13.28
CA ILE A 360 -30.70 12.49 11.97
C ILE A 360 -30.89 13.98 12.17
N GLN A 361 -30.03 14.75 11.51
CA GLN A 361 -30.07 16.20 11.53
C GLN A 361 -30.14 16.74 10.09
N PHE A 362 -31.29 17.29 9.72
CA PHE A 362 -31.54 18.02 8.49
C PHE A 362 -31.65 19.51 8.79
N THR A 363 -30.74 20.32 8.28
CA THR A 363 -30.84 21.79 8.38
C THR A 363 -31.77 22.35 7.30
N ARG A 364 -31.68 21.81 6.08
CA ARG A 364 -32.55 22.14 4.93
C ARG A 364 -32.39 21.08 3.83
N GLU A 365 -33.17 20.02 3.91
CA GLU A 365 -33.15 18.91 2.93
C GLU A 365 -34.48 18.76 2.21
N SER A 366 -34.46 18.20 1.01
CA SER A 366 -35.70 17.85 0.31
C SER A 366 -36.37 16.63 0.96
N LEU A 367 -37.70 16.47 0.82
CA LEU A 367 -38.40 15.26 1.29
C LEU A 367 -37.80 13.99 0.67
N GLU A 368 -37.45 14.02 -0.62
CA GLU A 368 -36.84 12.89 -1.32
C GLU A 368 -35.48 12.51 -0.72
N THR A 369 -34.61 13.49 -0.50
CA THR A 369 -33.30 13.29 0.12
C THR A 369 -33.41 12.80 1.56
N ALA A 370 -34.29 13.39 2.35
CA ALA A 370 -34.52 13.00 3.74
C ALA A 370 -34.98 11.53 3.85
N VAL A 371 -35.84 11.09 2.95
CA VAL A 371 -36.32 9.70 2.88
C VAL A 371 -35.23 8.76 2.40
N ALA A 372 -34.41 9.16 1.42
CA ALA A 372 -33.28 8.35 0.94
C ALA A 372 -32.25 8.10 2.04
N ILE A 373 -31.89 9.13 2.82
CA ILE A 373 -30.98 9.01 3.97
C ILE A 373 -31.55 8.05 5.01
N LEU A 374 -32.85 8.18 5.33
CA LEU A 374 -33.54 7.25 6.23
C LEU A 374 -33.50 5.82 5.70
N ALA A 375 -33.83 5.61 4.42
CA ALA A 375 -33.84 4.31 3.76
C ALA A 375 -32.47 3.61 3.84
N GLU A 376 -31.39 4.36 3.59
CA GLU A 376 -30.02 3.87 3.71
C GLU A 376 -29.67 3.53 5.16
N THR A 377 -30.03 4.40 6.11
CA THR A 377 -29.71 4.25 7.54
C THR A 377 -30.32 2.97 8.14
N ILE A 378 -31.56 2.62 7.77
CA ILE A 378 -32.22 1.38 8.22
C ILE A 378 -32.11 0.24 7.20
N ALA A 379 -31.34 0.46 6.13
CA ALA A 379 -31.17 -0.38 4.94
C ALA A 379 -32.49 -0.81 4.24
N THR A 380 -33.62 -0.17 4.54
CA THR A 380 -34.95 -0.58 4.05
C THR A 380 -35.30 0.27 2.83
N PRO A 381 -35.66 -0.32 1.68
CA PRO A 381 -36.13 0.47 0.54
C PRO A 381 -37.35 1.30 0.92
N ILE A 382 -37.26 2.63 0.78
CA ILE A 382 -38.39 3.53 0.94
C ILE A 382 -38.68 4.22 -0.39
N GLU A 383 -39.85 3.98 -0.98
CA GLU A 383 -40.26 4.53 -2.27
C GLU A 383 -41.33 5.61 -2.11
N ILE A 384 -41.16 6.76 -2.77
CA ILE A 384 -42.17 7.83 -2.79
C ILE A 384 -43.03 7.73 -4.05
N ARG A 385 -44.33 7.45 -3.89
CA ARG A 385 -45.30 7.45 -5.00
C ARG A 385 -45.70 8.86 -5.42
N GLY A 386 -44.80 9.51 -6.17
CA GLY A 386 -44.99 10.92 -6.57
C GLY A 386 -46.26 11.24 -7.34
N ARG A 387 -46.86 10.30 -8.08
CA ARG A 387 -48.15 10.54 -8.75
C ARG A 387 -49.27 10.80 -7.73
N ASP A 388 -49.26 10.08 -6.61
CA ASP A 388 -50.24 10.25 -5.53
C ASP A 388 -50.04 11.62 -4.87
N LEU A 389 -48.78 11.95 -4.56
CA LEU A 389 -48.41 13.25 -3.98
C LEU A 389 -48.82 14.42 -4.89
N GLN A 390 -48.62 14.30 -6.20
CA GLN A 390 -48.95 15.35 -7.17
C GLN A 390 -50.46 15.62 -7.22
N LEU A 391 -51.30 14.59 -7.13
CA LEU A 391 -52.75 14.72 -7.14
C LEU A 391 -53.28 15.51 -5.93
N ASP A 392 -52.59 15.41 -4.78
CA ASP A 392 -52.90 16.16 -3.56
C ASP A 392 -52.10 17.47 -3.42
N GLY A 393 -51.36 17.87 -4.46
CA GLY A 393 -50.60 19.13 -4.50
C GLY A 393 -49.32 19.14 -3.66
N ILE A 394 -48.77 17.96 -3.33
CA ILE A 394 -47.56 17.79 -2.52
C ILE A 394 -46.34 17.61 -3.43
N THR A 395 -45.27 18.39 -3.20
CA THR A 395 -44.05 18.32 -4.00
C THR A 395 -42.93 17.54 -3.29
N ARG A 396 -42.24 16.64 -4.01
CA ARG A 396 -41.09 15.88 -3.48
C ARG A 396 -39.89 16.76 -3.10
N ASN A 397 -39.72 17.88 -3.79
CA ASN A 397 -38.58 18.79 -3.59
C ASN A 397 -38.82 19.85 -2.51
N GLN A 398 -39.86 19.71 -1.69
CA GLN A 398 -40.10 20.65 -0.60
C GLN A 398 -39.01 20.54 0.47
N MET A 399 -38.54 21.69 0.94
CA MET A 399 -37.47 21.77 1.92
C MET A 399 -38.01 21.61 3.33
N LEU A 400 -37.39 20.73 4.11
CA LEU A 400 -37.68 20.51 5.51
C LEU A 400 -36.40 20.52 6.35
N ALA A 401 -36.54 20.93 7.60
CA ALA A 401 -35.52 20.75 8.63
C ALA A 401 -36.00 19.68 9.60
N LEU A 402 -35.10 18.95 10.24
CA LEU A 402 -35.35 17.93 11.25
C LEU A 402 -34.14 17.84 12.18
N ASP A 403 -34.38 17.65 13.47
CA ASP A 403 -33.30 17.35 14.41
C ASP A 403 -33.87 16.31 15.39
N VAL A 404 -33.46 15.06 15.20
CA VAL A 404 -33.91 13.92 16.00
C VAL A 404 -32.69 13.15 16.45
N THR A 405 -32.63 12.82 17.74
CA THR A 405 -31.53 12.08 18.35
C THR A 405 -32.12 10.88 19.08
N ASP A 406 -31.56 9.70 18.80
CA ASP A 406 -31.93 8.43 19.46
C ASP A 406 -33.44 8.11 19.42
N LEU A 407 -34.08 8.37 18.27
CA LEU A 407 -35.51 8.10 18.06
C LEU A 407 -35.71 6.87 17.16
N PRO A 408 -36.72 6.02 17.40
CA PRO A 408 -37.05 4.92 16.49
C PRO A 408 -37.25 5.44 15.06
N ALA A 409 -36.73 4.71 14.07
CA ALA A 409 -36.81 5.12 12.67
C ALA A 409 -38.25 5.34 12.19
N GLU A 410 -39.23 4.60 12.70
CA GLU A 410 -40.65 4.82 12.47
C GLU A 410 -41.11 6.19 12.94
N ALA A 411 -40.69 6.61 14.14
CA ALA A 411 -41.00 7.92 14.69
C ALA A 411 -40.29 9.04 13.92
N ALA A 412 -39.04 8.82 13.50
CA ALA A 412 -38.31 9.76 12.65
C ALA A 412 -38.99 9.92 11.27
N LEU A 413 -39.42 8.82 10.66
CA LEU A 413 -40.17 8.84 9.39
C LEU A 413 -41.50 9.58 9.54
N LEU A 414 -42.25 9.33 10.62
CA LEU A 414 -43.49 10.05 10.92
C LEU A 414 -43.26 11.55 11.04
N GLU A 415 -42.19 11.99 11.70
CA GLU A 415 -41.87 13.40 11.84
C GLU A 415 -41.47 14.03 10.49
N VAL A 416 -40.76 13.30 9.63
CA VAL A 416 -40.51 13.71 8.23
C VAL A 416 -41.84 13.91 7.49
N LEU A 417 -42.77 12.94 7.56
CA LEU A 417 -44.06 13.02 6.89
C LEU A 417 -44.95 14.16 7.43
N ARG A 418 -44.90 14.42 8.74
CA ARG A 418 -45.63 15.52 9.38
C ARG A 418 -45.08 16.88 8.93
N ARG A 419 -43.75 17.04 8.91
CA ARG A 419 -43.12 18.28 8.41
C ARG A 419 -43.33 18.47 6.92
N ALA A 420 -43.49 17.39 6.17
CA ALA A 420 -43.84 17.39 4.75
C ALA A 420 -45.36 17.57 4.49
N ASN A 421 -46.21 17.51 5.50
CA ASN A 421 -47.66 17.58 5.33
C ASN A 421 -48.09 18.99 4.87
N PRO A 422 -49.03 19.13 3.92
CA PRO A 422 -49.52 20.44 3.48
C PRO A 422 -50.21 21.23 4.60
N ASP A 423 -50.95 20.54 5.47
CA ASP A 423 -51.64 21.14 6.61
C ASP A 423 -50.78 21.03 7.87
N LYS A 424 -50.25 22.17 8.34
CA LYS A 424 -49.36 22.20 9.52
C LYS A 424 -50.12 22.13 10.84
N GLU A 425 -51.44 22.25 10.82
CA GLU A 425 -52.32 22.22 11.99
C GLU A 425 -52.81 20.80 12.32
N ALA A 426 -52.30 19.77 11.62
CA ALA A 426 -52.56 18.38 11.96
C ALA A 426 -51.96 18.05 13.34
N ALA A 427 -52.81 17.60 14.27
CA ALA A 427 -52.42 17.40 15.67
C ALA A 427 -51.51 16.18 15.86
N ASP A 428 -51.79 15.09 15.13
CA ASP A 428 -51.04 13.84 15.17
C ASP A 428 -51.14 13.09 13.82
N ALA A 429 -50.54 11.89 13.76
CA ALA A 429 -50.57 11.06 12.56
C ALA A 429 -51.97 10.47 12.24
N ALA A 430 -52.85 10.37 13.23
CA ALA A 430 -54.20 9.84 13.06
C ALA A 430 -55.17 10.91 12.52
N ASP A 431 -54.85 12.20 12.68
CA ASP A 431 -55.62 13.32 12.15
C ASP A 431 -55.85 13.15 10.62
N LEU A 432 -57.10 13.35 10.19
CA LEU A 432 -57.48 13.32 8.77
C LEU A 432 -56.79 14.42 7.96
N ARG A 433 -56.31 15.48 8.62
CA ARG A 433 -55.48 16.53 8.01
C ARG A 433 -54.08 16.05 7.67
N GLN A 434 -53.59 14.98 8.30
CA GLN A 434 -52.34 14.31 7.90
C GLN A 434 -52.60 13.49 6.62
N LYS A 435 -52.23 14.09 5.49
CA LYS A 435 -52.42 13.50 4.15
C LYS A 435 -51.33 12.51 3.80
N LEU A 436 -50.07 12.78 4.18
CA LEU A 436 -48.94 11.90 3.91
C LEU A 436 -48.91 10.73 4.88
N VAL A 437 -48.87 9.51 4.33
CA VAL A 437 -48.85 8.25 5.08
C VAL A 437 -47.80 7.31 4.46
N TYR A 438 -47.38 6.31 5.22
CA TYR A 438 -46.59 5.19 4.68
C TYR A 438 -47.36 3.87 4.77
N VAL A 439 -47.04 2.96 3.87
CA VAL A 439 -47.54 1.58 3.82
C VAL A 439 -46.34 0.65 3.88
N VAL A 440 -46.41 -0.38 4.72
CA VAL A 440 -45.38 -1.41 4.81
C VAL A 440 -45.80 -2.59 3.93
N GLY A 441 -44.96 -2.97 2.98
CA GLY A 441 -45.17 -4.13 2.11
C GLY A 441 -43.98 -5.09 2.13
N ASP A 442 -44.12 -6.23 1.44
CA ASP A 442 -43.13 -7.31 1.45
C ASP A 442 -41.74 -6.91 0.93
N GLY A 443 -41.66 -5.83 0.14
CA GLY A 443 -40.42 -5.34 -0.48
C GLY A 443 -39.88 -4.02 0.10
N GLY A 444 -40.52 -3.42 1.11
CA GLY A 444 -40.10 -2.13 1.66
C GLY A 444 -41.26 -1.25 2.13
N VAL A 445 -40.96 0.03 2.34
CA VAL A 445 -41.92 1.04 2.78
C VAL A 445 -42.29 1.94 1.60
N THR A 446 -43.58 2.20 1.40
CA THR A 446 -44.06 3.10 0.35
C THR A 446 -44.69 4.34 0.97
N ILE A 447 -44.22 5.53 0.61
CA ILE A 447 -44.83 6.81 0.99
C ILE A 447 -45.85 7.22 -0.06
N THR A 448 -47.07 7.51 0.40
CA THR A 448 -48.23 7.85 -0.44
C THR A 448 -49.16 8.81 0.31
N THR A 449 -50.31 9.13 -0.26
CA THR A 449 -51.35 9.94 0.35
C THR A 449 -52.48 9.05 0.88
N ARG A 450 -53.12 9.45 1.99
CA ARG A 450 -54.24 8.75 2.60
C ARG A 450 -55.35 8.42 1.60
N ALA A 451 -55.76 9.38 0.76
CA ALA A 451 -56.80 9.18 -0.25
C ALA A 451 -56.41 8.13 -1.31
N ALA A 452 -55.14 8.12 -1.74
CA ALA A 452 -54.65 7.13 -2.70
C ALA A 452 -54.49 5.72 -2.09
N ALA A 453 -54.12 5.64 -0.80
CA ALA A 453 -54.05 4.37 -0.06
C ALA A 453 -55.45 3.76 0.12
N GLU A 454 -56.44 4.57 0.52
CA GLU A 454 -57.84 4.15 0.63
C GLU A 454 -58.41 3.69 -0.72
N GLY A 455 -58.14 4.43 -1.80
CA GLY A 455 -58.58 4.06 -3.14
C GLY A 455 -57.99 2.74 -3.68
N ARG A 456 -56.86 2.29 -3.13
CA ARG A 456 -56.23 1.00 -3.46
C ARG A 456 -56.57 -0.13 -2.49
N GLY A 457 -57.16 0.18 -1.34
CA GLY A 457 -57.39 -0.79 -0.27
C GLY A 457 -56.11 -1.18 0.47
N ASP A 458 -55.11 -0.30 0.51
CA ASP A 458 -53.86 -0.54 1.23
C ASP A 458 -54.12 -0.57 2.76
N THR A 459 -53.52 -1.52 3.48
CA THR A 459 -53.61 -1.56 4.95
C THR A 459 -52.67 -0.53 5.55
N LEU A 460 -53.24 0.56 6.09
CA LEU A 460 -52.46 1.58 6.80
C LEU A 460 -51.98 1.08 8.17
N PRO A 461 -50.74 1.42 8.58
CA PRO A 461 -50.27 1.22 9.94
C PRO A 461 -51.22 1.81 11.00
N THR A 462 -51.26 1.20 12.18
CA THR A 462 -52.17 1.59 13.27
C THR A 462 -52.01 3.04 13.71
N VAL A 463 -50.81 3.62 13.56
CA VAL A 463 -50.52 5.03 13.86
C VAL A 463 -51.33 6.04 13.02
N PHE A 464 -51.86 5.61 11.87
CA PHE A 464 -52.70 6.45 10.99
C PHE A 464 -54.19 6.15 11.11
N GLN A 465 -54.59 5.14 11.89
CA GLN A 465 -55.99 4.77 12.09
C GLN A 465 -56.56 5.64 13.22
N ALA A 466 -57.70 6.29 12.98
CA ALA A 466 -58.42 7.01 14.04
C ALA A 466 -58.91 5.99 15.08
N ASN A 467 -58.62 6.23 16.35
CA ASN A 467 -59.20 5.48 17.46
C ASN A 467 -60.71 5.68 17.57
#